data_AF-A0A452ZMU4-F1
#
_entry.id   AF-A0A452ZMU4-F1
#
_cell.length_a   1.000
_cell.length_b   1.000
_cell.length_c   1.000
_cell.angle_alpha   90.00
_cell.angle_beta   90.00
_cell.angle_gamma   90.00
#
_symmetry.space_group_name_H-M   'P 1'
#
loop_
_entity.id
_entity.type
_entity.pdbx_description
1 polymer ?
#
loop_
_entity_poly.entity_id
_entity_poly.type
_entity_poly.pdbx_seq_one_letter_code
_entity_poly.pdbx_strand_id
1 'polypeptide(L)'
;MVINMEWGNFRSSHLPLTEFDQALDAESLNPGEQIYEKLISGMYLGEIVRRVLLKMTEEASLFGDDIPPKLKIPFILRTPHMSMMHHDTSPDLRTVGAKLKDVLGIQGTSLKTRRLVVDVCDIVAKRGARLAAAGIHGVLKKLGRDIPGSDKHRTVIAMDGGLYEHYTIFSETLENTLREMLGEEVSSSVVIKLANDGSGIGAALLAAAHSQYLEAEV
;
A
#
# COMPACT_ATOMS: atom_id res chain seq x y z
N MET A 1 -19.99 -19.40 3.00
CA MET A 1 -20.15 -18.60 1.77
C MET A 1 -18.95 -17.68 1.64
N VAL A 2 -18.21 -17.73 0.53
CA VAL A 2 -17.12 -16.79 0.23
C VAL A 2 -17.73 -15.50 -0.33
N ILE A 3 -17.19 -14.34 0.06
CA ILE A 3 -17.68 -13.02 -0.37
C ILE A 3 -16.55 -12.29 -1.08
N ASN A 4 -16.80 -11.85 -2.32
CA ASN A 4 -15.97 -10.84 -2.95
C ASN A 4 -16.44 -9.46 -2.48
N MET A 5 -15.59 -8.75 -1.73
CA MET A 5 -15.95 -7.48 -1.11
C MET A 5 -15.89 -6.29 -2.07
N GLU A 6 -15.05 -6.35 -3.11
CA GLU A 6 -14.71 -5.20 -3.96
C GLU A 6 -14.46 -3.92 -3.12
N TRP A 7 -13.70 -4.07 -2.02
CA TRP A 7 -13.61 -3.05 -0.97
C TRP A 7 -12.83 -1.79 -1.37
N GLY A 8 -12.28 -1.75 -2.59
CA GLY A 8 -11.58 -0.57 -3.12
C GLY A 8 -12.48 0.66 -3.16
N ASN A 9 -13.79 0.46 -3.33
CA ASN A 9 -14.79 1.53 -3.34
C ASN A 9 -15.29 1.94 -1.94
N PHE A 10 -14.69 1.42 -0.86
CA PHE A 10 -15.03 1.87 0.49
C PHE A 10 -14.76 3.39 0.63
N ARG A 11 -15.67 4.09 1.31
CA ARG A 11 -15.53 5.51 1.62
C ARG A 11 -16.02 5.79 3.04
N SER A 12 -15.34 6.69 3.72
CA SER A 12 -15.69 7.12 5.07
C SER A 12 -15.11 8.50 5.34
N SER A 13 -15.79 9.30 6.15
CA SER A 13 -15.26 10.58 6.67
C SER A 13 -14.03 10.39 7.56
N HIS A 14 -13.77 9.17 8.02
CA HIS A 14 -12.57 8.82 8.79
C HIS A 14 -11.35 8.54 7.92
N LEU A 15 -11.49 8.49 6.59
CA LEU A 15 -10.33 8.42 5.70
C LEU A 15 -9.60 9.76 5.72
N PRO A 16 -8.28 9.78 6.04
CA PRO A 16 -7.52 11.03 6.17
C PRO A 16 -7.09 11.56 4.80
N LEU A 17 -8.07 12.02 4.01
CA LEU A 17 -7.84 12.57 2.68
C LEU A 17 -7.10 13.90 2.78
N THR A 18 -6.04 14.04 1.98
CA THR A 18 -5.31 15.29 1.78
C THR A 18 -5.74 15.97 0.48
N GLU A 19 -5.29 17.20 0.27
CA GLU A 19 -5.47 17.88 -1.03
C GLU A 19 -4.87 17.09 -2.21
N PHE A 20 -3.80 16.31 -1.97
CA PHE A 20 -3.17 15.49 -3.01
C PHE A 20 -4.05 14.30 -3.41
N ASP A 21 -4.73 13.69 -2.44
CA ASP A 21 -5.66 12.59 -2.70
C ASP A 21 -6.92 13.10 -3.43
N GLN A 22 -7.42 14.27 -3.04
CA GLN A 22 -8.56 14.92 -3.68
C GLN A 22 -8.25 15.32 -5.13
N ALA A 23 -7.08 15.91 -5.37
CA ALA A 23 -6.64 16.26 -6.73
C ALA A 23 -6.42 15.00 -7.60
N LEU A 24 -5.82 13.96 -7.03
CA LEU A 24 -5.65 12.67 -7.71
C LEU A 24 -7.00 12.07 -8.10
N ASP A 25 -7.97 12.07 -7.18
CA ASP A 25 -9.31 11.56 -7.45
C ASP A 25 -10.03 12.35 -8.54
N ALA A 26 -9.99 13.69 -8.47
CA ALA A 26 -10.61 14.58 -9.44
C ALA A 26 -10.06 14.41 -10.87
N GLU A 27 -8.76 14.09 -11.00
CA GLU A 27 -8.09 13.87 -12.28
C GLU A 27 -8.13 12.39 -12.74
N SER A 28 -8.69 11.49 -11.93
CA SER A 28 -8.79 10.07 -12.27
C SER A 28 -9.87 9.79 -13.31
N LEU A 29 -9.85 8.58 -13.90
CA LEU A 29 -10.91 8.13 -14.82
C LEU A 29 -12.27 7.95 -14.13
N ASN A 30 -12.28 7.83 -12.81
CA ASN A 30 -13.45 7.55 -11.99
C ASN A 30 -13.49 8.42 -10.72
N PRO A 31 -13.70 9.75 -10.86
CA PRO A 31 -13.76 10.66 -9.71
C PRO A 31 -14.88 10.26 -8.73
N GLY A 32 -14.58 10.27 -7.44
CA GLY A 32 -15.51 9.89 -6.37
C GLY A 32 -15.64 8.38 -6.13
N GLU A 33 -14.98 7.55 -6.95
CA GLU A 33 -14.95 6.08 -6.82
C GLU A 33 -13.57 5.58 -6.42
N GLN A 34 -13.50 4.34 -5.94
CA GLN A 34 -12.25 3.65 -5.57
C GLN A 34 -11.40 4.44 -4.56
N ILE A 35 -12.04 5.23 -3.69
CA ILE A 35 -11.35 6.15 -2.77
C ILE A 35 -10.40 5.39 -1.83
N TYR A 36 -10.83 4.25 -1.29
CA TYR A 36 -9.97 3.43 -0.44
C TYR A 36 -8.81 2.82 -1.23
N GLU A 37 -9.04 2.34 -2.45
CA GLU A 37 -7.97 1.86 -3.33
C GLU A 37 -6.93 2.96 -3.63
N LYS A 38 -7.39 4.17 -3.96
CA LYS A 38 -6.55 5.34 -4.24
C LYS A 38 -5.63 5.72 -3.08
N LEU A 39 -6.00 5.36 -1.85
CA LEU A 39 -5.17 5.61 -0.67
C LEU A 39 -4.14 4.53 -0.36
N ILE A 40 -4.40 3.26 -0.73
CA ILE A 40 -3.62 2.11 -0.25
C ILE A 40 -2.89 1.34 -1.35
N SER A 41 -3.34 1.43 -2.61
CA SER A 41 -2.88 0.52 -3.66
C SER A 41 -1.56 0.97 -4.29
N GLY A 42 -0.80 -0.01 -4.78
CA GLY A 42 0.50 0.21 -5.42
C GLY A 42 0.43 1.05 -6.69
N MET A 43 -0.75 1.27 -7.27
CA MET A 43 -0.91 2.17 -8.41
C MET A 43 -0.74 3.64 -8.02
N TYR A 44 -1.17 4.01 -6.81
CA TYR A 44 -1.34 5.41 -6.42
C TYR A 44 -0.32 5.94 -5.42
N LEU A 45 0.35 5.09 -4.63
CA LEU A 45 1.31 5.58 -3.62
C LEU A 45 2.42 6.45 -4.23
N GLY A 46 3.04 5.98 -5.32
CA GLY A 46 4.06 6.76 -6.03
C GLY A 46 3.53 8.06 -6.66
N GLU A 47 2.27 8.08 -7.10
CA GLU A 47 1.63 9.28 -7.65
C GLU A 47 1.35 10.32 -6.55
N ILE A 48 0.93 9.89 -5.36
CA ILE A 48 0.81 10.80 -4.21
C ILE A 48 2.17 11.40 -3.86
N VAL A 49 3.24 10.58 -3.78
CA VAL A 49 4.60 11.11 -3.54
C VAL A 49 4.98 12.12 -4.62
N ARG A 50 4.72 11.84 -5.91
CA ARG A 50 4.99 12.78 -7.01
C ARG A 50 4.26 14.11 -6.82
N ARG A 51 2.98 14.09 -6.45
CA ARG A 51 2.17 15.30 -6.21
C ARG A 51 2.72 16.14 -5.06
N VAL A 52 3.12 15.50 -3.94
CA VAL A 52 3.75 16.21 -2.82
C VAL A 52 5.06 16.86 -3.26
N LEU A 53 5.93 16.11 -3.95
CA LEU A 53 7.21 16.62 -4.42
C LEU A 53 7.05 17.75 -5.45
N LEU A 54 6.05 17.67 -6.32
CA LEU A 54 5.72 18.74 -7.26
C LEU A 54 5.35 20.03 -6.52
N LYS A 55 4.43 19.94 -5.55
CA LYS A 55 4.02 21.11 -4.75
C LYS A 55 5.19 21.72 -3.97
N MET A 56 6.03 20.89 -3.33
CA MET A 56 7.24 21.36 -2.65
C MET A 56 8.25 22.03 -3.61
N THR A 57 8.27 21.61 -4.87
CA THR A 57 9.11 22.26 -5.88
C THR A 57 8.54 23.61 -6.30
N GLU A 58 7.23 23.69 -6.51
CA GLU A 58 6.52 24.90 -6.91
C GLU A 58 6.53 25.98 -5.82
N GLU A 59 6.40 25.60 -4.55
CA GLU A 59 6.22 26.55 -3.45
C GLU A 59 7.50 26.82 -2.65
N ALA A 60 8.48 25.91 -2.70
CA ALA A 60 9.67 25.98 -1.85
C ALA A 60 10.99 25.65 -2.57
N SER A 61 10.99 25.65 -3.91
CA SER A 61 12.18 25.40 -4.75
C SER A 61 12.96 24.15 -4.34
N LEU A 62 12.28 23.06 -3.95
CA LEU A 62 12.90 21.84 -3.42
C LEU A 62 14.02 21.29 -4.33
N PHE A 63 13.84 21.41 -5.65
CA PHE A 63 14.79 20.96 -6.67
C PHE A 63 15.41 22.10 -7.48
N GLY A 64 15.38 23.33 -6.94
CA GLY A 64 15.81 24.55 -7.63
C GLY A 64 14.62 25.40 -8.10
N ASP A 65 14.94 26.48 -8.83
CA ASP A 65 13.94 27.48 -9.26
C ASP A 65 13.04 26.99 -10.41
N ASP A 66 13.56 26.08 -11.24
CA ASP A 66 12.81 25.48 -12.34
C ASP A 66 12.16 24.17 -11.93
N ILE A 67 10.88 24.00 -12.29
CA ILE A 67 10.15 22.74 -12.06
C ILE A 67 10.62 21.69 -13.09
N PRO A 68 11.18 20.54 -12.65
CA PRO A 68 11.63 19.49 -13.57
C PRO A 68 10.46 19.00 -14.44
N PRO A 69 10.56 19.02 -15.79
CA PRO A 69 9.44 18.67 -16.66
C PRO A 69 8.87 17.27 -16.41
N LYS A 70 9.74 16.30 -16.09
CA LYS A 70 9.33 14.94 -15.77
C LYS A 70 8.51 14.85 -14.49
N LEU A 71 8.71 15.74 -13.52
CA LEU A 71 7.94 15.76 -12.26
C LEU A 71 6.45 16.10 -12.49
N LYS A 72 6.12 16.74 -13.62
CA LYS A 72 4.74 17.07 -14.01
C LYS A 72 4.01 15.90 -14.69
N ILE A 73 4.70 14.83 -15.04
CA ILE A 73 4.12 13.68 -15.77
C ILE A 73 3.39 12.78 -14.76
N PRO A 74 2.05 12.63 -14.84
CA PRO A 74 1.31 11.75 -13.93
C PRO A 74 1.83 10.32 -13.98
N PHE A 75 1.86 9.64 -12.82
CA PHE A 75 2.25 8.24 -12.67
C PHE A 75 3.69 7.87 -13.09
N ILE A 76 4.55 8.86 -13.37
CA ILE A 76 5.96 8.60 -13.69
C ILE A 76 6.73 7.96 -12.52
N LEU A 77 6.38 8.36 -11.29
CA LEU A 77 6.92 7.80 -10.07
C LEU A 77 6.01 6.64 -9.63
N ARG A 78 6.47 5.41 -9.86
CA ARG A 78 5.73 4.19 -9.50
C ARG A 78 6.18 3.66 -8.14
N THR A 79 5.34 2.85 -7.51
CA THR A 79 5.62 2.23 -6.20
C THR A 79 6.93 1.46 -6.13
N PRO A 80 7.41 0.72 -7.16
CA PRO A 80 8.74 0.11 -7.10
C PRO A 80 9.87 1.14 -6.95
N HIS A 81 9.75 2.32 -7.59
CA HIS A 81 10.73 3.40 -7.41
C HIS A 81 10.68 3.92 -5.97
N MET A 82 9.47 4.15 -5.45
CA MET A 82 9.24 4.57 -4.06
C MET A 82 9.81 3.56 -3.05
N SER A 83 9.57 2.25 -3.24
CA SER A 83 10.12 1.19 -2.41
C SER A 83 11.64 1.22 -2.39
N MET A 84 12.29 1.29 -3.56
CA MET A 84 13.75 1.36 -3.64
C MET A 84 14.33 2.59 -2.93
N MET A 85 13.66 3.75 -3.01
CA MET A 85 14.09 4.96 -2.29
C MET A 85 13.89 4.82 -0.79
N HIS A 86 12.75 4.25 -0.36
CA HIS A 86 12.42 4.10 1.05
C HIS A 86 13.31 3.06 1.76
N HIS A 87 13.77 2.03 1.04
CA HIS A 87 14.72 1.03 1.54
C HIS A 87 16.18 1.48 1.53
N ASP A 88 16.49 2.70 1.08
CA ASP A 88 17.86 3.17 0.99
C ASP A 88 18.44 3.49 2.37
N THR A 89 19.30 2.61 2.86
CA THR A 89 20.03 2.77 4.13
C THR A 89 21.44 3.33 3.96
N SER A 90 21.83 3.72 2.75
CA SER A 90 23.17 4.28 2.52
C SER A 90 23.32 5.65 3.21
N PRO A 91 24.51 5.97 3.77
CA PRO A 91 24.71 7.20 4.54
C PRO A 91 24.38 8.48 3.78
N ASP A 92 24.57 8.45 2.46
CA ASP A 92 24.30 9.55 1.54
C ASP A 92 23.02 9.37 0.71
N LEU A 93 22.24 8.31 0.92
CA LEU A 93 21.00 8.03 0.18
C LEU A 93 21.22 8.00 -1.36
N ARG A 94 22.16 7.17 -1.81
CA ARG A 94 22.56 7.04 -3.23
C ARG A 94 21.44 6.54 -4.12
N THR A 95 20.66 5.57 -3.66
CA THR A 95 19.54 5.02 -4.41
C THR A 95 18.45 6.08 -4.58
N VAL A 96 18.21 6.90 -3.55
CA VAL A 96 17.30 8.06 -3.67
C VAL A 96 17.78 9.01 -4.76
N GLY A 97 19.04 9.43 -4.69
CA GLY A 97 19.64 10.31 -5.72
C GLY A 97 19.57 9.70 -7.13
N ALA A 98 19.86 8.40 -7.27
CA ALA A 98 19.78 7.69 -8.54
C ALA A 98 18.35 7.62 -9.09
N LYS A 99 17.34 7.38 -8.25
CA LYS A 99 15.94 7.35 -8.72
C LYS A 99 15.40 8.74 -9.07
N LEU A 100 15.74 9.77 -8.30
CA LEU A 100 15.42 11.15 -8.66
C LEU A 100 16.04 11.52 -10.01
N LYS A 101 17.28 11.08 -10.26
CA LYS A 101 17.98 11.25 -11.54
C LYS A 101 17.30 10.49 -12.68
N ASP A 102 17.17 9.17 -12.55
CA ASP A 102 16.76 8.31 -13.66
C ASP A 102 15.29 8.50 -14.01
N VAL A 103 14.43 8.62 -12.99
CA VAL A 103 12.97 8.71 -13.16
C VAL A 103 12.53 10.14 -13.43
N LEU A 104 13.04 11.11 -12.66
CA LEU A 104 12.55 12.50 -12.67
C LEU A 104 13.51 13.48 -13.35
N GLY A 105 14.70 13.04 -13.77
CA GLY A 105 15.70 13.91 -14.40
C GLY A 105 16.37 14.90 -13.44
N ILE A 106 16.21 14.71 -12.12
CA ILE A 106 16.69 15.65 -11.10
C ILE A 106 18.13 15.28 -10.73
N GLN A 107 19.05 16.22 -10.93
CA GLN A 107 20.48 16.04 -10.66
C GLN A 107 20.90 16.79 -9.40
N GLY A 108 22.08 16.44 -8.86
CA GLY A 108 22.76 17.29 -7.87
C GLY A 108 22.03 17.45 -6.53
N THR A 109 21.14 16.53 -6.16
CA THR A 109 20.35 16.66 -4.93
C THR A 109 21.22 16.59 -3.68
N SER A 110 21.02 17.52 -2.74
CA SER A 110 21.68 17.49 -1.44
C SER A 110 21.22 16.28 -0.60
N LEU A 111 21.99 15.89 0.42
CA LEU A 111 21.57 14.85 1.37
C LEU A 111 20.29 15.26 2.12
N LYS A 112 20.13 16.55 2.44
CA LYS A 112 18.92 17.09 3.09
C LYS A 112 17.68 16.88 2.21
N THR A 113 17.79 17.18 0.91
CA THR A 113 16.72 16.95 -0.08
C THR A 113 16.37 15.47 -0.17
N ARG A 114 17.37 14.59 -0.23
CA ARG A 114 17.15 13.14 -0.31
C ARG A 114 16.45 12.60 0.95
N ARG A 115 16.81 13.10 2.14
CA ARG A 115 16.11 12.75 3.40
C ARG A 115 14.64 13.15 3.37
N LEU A 116 14.34 14.36 2.91
CA LEU A 116 12.95 14.82 2.77
C LEU A 116 12.14 13.92 1.83
N VAL A 117 12.73 13.46 0.72
CA VAL A 117 12.07 12.52 -0.20
C VAL A 117 11.76 11.20 0.49
N VAL A 118 12.67 10.69 1.33
CA VAL A 118 12.44 9.48 2.14
C VAL A 118 11.32 9.71 3.14
N ASP A 119 11.29 10.85 3.83
CA ASP A 119 10.23 11.19 4.80
C ASP A 119 8.85 11.24 4.13
N VAL A 120 8.75 11.80 2.91
CA VAL A 120 7.50 11.79 2.13
C VAL A 120 7.11 10.35 1.74
N CYS A 121 8.07 9.51 1.33
CA CYS A 121 7.79 8.10 1.05
C CYS A 121 7.29 7.36 2.30
N ASP A 122 7.90 7.61 3.45
CA ASP A 122 7.53 7.00 4.72
C ASP A 122 6.10 7.37 5.15
N ILE A 123 5.74 8.65 5.08
CA ILE A 123 4.38 9.13 5.40
C ILE A 123 3.33 8.45 4.52
N VAL A 124 3.55 8.41 3.20
CA VAL A 124 2.59 7.82 2.25
C VAL A 124 2.49 6.31 2.43
N ALA A 125 3.62 5.61 2.58
CA ALA A 125 3.64 4.16 2.81
C ALA A 125 2.94 3.79 4.12
N LYS A 126 3.27 4.48 5.23
CA LYS A 126 2.67 4.23 6.54
C LYS A 126 1.17 4.49 6.53
N ARG A 127 0.71 5.57 5.90
CA ARG A 127 -0.72 5.84 5.75
C ARG A 127 -1.41 4.67 5.03
N GLY A 128 -0.90 4.26 3.87
CA GLY A 128 -1.47 3.15 3.10
C GLY A 128 -1.52 1.85 3.89
N ALA A 129 -0.42 1.48 4.55
CA ALA A 129 -0.31 0.26 5.33
C ALA A 129 -1.24 0.25 6.56
N ARG A 130 -1.34 1.38 7.27
CA ARG A 130 -2.25 1.52 8.44
C ARG A 130 -3.71 1.44 8.04
N LEU A 131 -4.08 2.08 6.92
CA LEU A 131 -5.43 1.98 6.38
C LEU A 131 -5.75 0.55 5.96
N ALA A 132 -4.85 -0.13 5.23
CA ALA A 132 -5.00 -1.53 4.86
C ALA A 132 -5.21 -2.44 6.07
N ALA A 133 -4.41 -2.26 7.13
CA ALA A 133 -4.57 -2.96 8.40
C ALA A 133 -5.94 -2.70 9.04
N ALA A 134 -6.45 -1.45 8.99
CA ALA A 134 -7.78 -1.12 9.49
C ALA A 134 -8.91 -1.80 8.69
N GLY A 135 -8.76 -1.94 7.37
CA GLY A 135 -9.69 -2.71 6.53
C GLY A 135 -9.73 -4.19 6.92
N ILE A 136 -8.55 -4.81 7.09
CA ILE A 136 -8.43 -6.20 7.58
C ILE A 136 -9.06 -6.33 8.96
N HIS A 137 -8.74 -5.42 9.88
CA HIS A 137 -9.33 -5.41 11.21
C HIS A 137 -10.86 -5.33 11.15
N GLY A 138 -11.42 -4.48 10.28
CA GLY A 138 -12.87 -4.41 10.05
C GLY A 138 -13.50 -5.75 9.66
N VAL A 139 -12.84 -6.55 8.83
CA VAL A 139 -13.27 -7.92 8.49
C VAL A 139 -13.22 -8.82 9.72
N LEU A 140 -12.15 -8.77 10.52
CA LEU A 140 -12.04 -9.53 11.77
C LEU A 140 -13.16 -9.17 12.75
N LYS A 141 -13.47 -7.86 12.90
CA LYS A 141 -14.62 -7.40 13.71
C LYS A 141 -15.93 -8.00 13.21
N LYS A 142 -16.15 -7.99 11.89
CA LYS A 142 -17.38 -8.54 11.29
C LYS A 142 -17.54 -10.04 11.53
N LEU A 143 -16.43 -10.76 11.65
CA LEU A 143 -16.37 -12.19 11.95
C LEU A 143 -16.37 -12.49 13.46
N GLY A 144 -16.31 -11.46 14.33
CA GLY A 144 -16.17 -11.62 15.78
C GLY A 144 -14.82 -12.21 16.19
N ARG A 145 -13.77 -12.01 15.37
CA ARG A 145 -12.41 -12.53 15.56
C ARG A 145 -11.42 -11.46 16.06
N ASP A 146 -11.95 -10.33 16.54
CA ASP A 146 -11.20 -9.20 17.10
C ASP A 146 -11.23 -9.13 18.64
N ILE A 147 -11.90 -10.08 19.30
CA ILE A 147 -12.10 -10.09 20.76
C ILE A 147 -11.57 -11.37 21.41
N PRO A 148 -11.10 -11.30 22.67
CA PRO A 148 -10.75 -12.46 23.46
C PRO A 148 -11.91 -13.46 23.61
N GLY A 149 -11.60 -14.76 23.64
CA GLY A 149 -12.61 -15.80 23.88
C GLY A 149 -13.53 -16.10 22.68
N SER A 150 -13.41 -15.39 21.56
CA SER A 150 -13.88 -15.90 20.27
C SER A 150 -13.12 -17.20 20.00
N ASP A 151 -13.83 -18.24 19.59
CA ASP A 151 -13.36 -19.58 19.20
C ASP A 151 -11.83 -19.72 19.07
N LYS A 152 -11.18 -20.65 19.80
CA LYS A 152 -9.70 -20.82 19.88
C LYS A 152 -9.00 -21.12 18.55
N HIS A 153 -9.72 -21.05 17.44
CA HIS A 153 -9.22 -21.27 16.11
C HIS A 153 -8.40 -20.08 15.63
N ARG A 154 -7.15 -20.38 15.31
CA ARG A 154 -6.25 -19.47 14.61
C ARG A 154 -6.92 -18.90 13.36
N THR A 155 -6.79 -17.59 13.16
CA THR A 155 -7.23 -16.91 11.94
C THR A 155 -6.03 -16.69 11.03
N VAL A 156 -6.17 -17.09 9.77
CA VAL A 156 -5.13 -16.89 8.75
C VAL A 156 -5.68 -15.94 7.69
N ILE A 157 -4.93 -14.87 7.42
CA ILE A 157 -5.19 -13.93 6.34
C ILE A 157 -4.23 -14.29 5.20
N ALA A 158 -4.76 -14.89 4.15
CA ALA A 158 -4.02 -15.14 2.92
C ALA A 158 -3.91 -13.81 2.14
N MET A 159 -2.68 -13.35 1.91
CA MET A 159 -2.41 -12.08 1.22
C MET A 159 -1.49 -12.30 0.03
N ASP A 160 -1.75 -11.57 -1.04
CA ASP A 160 -0.95 -11.51 -2.28
C ASP A 160 -0.74 -10.04 -2.67
N GLY A 161 0.19 -9.78 -3.59
CA GLY A 161 0.41 -8.48 -4.21
C GLY A 161 1.77 -7.88 -3.86
N GLY A 162 2.35 -7.19 -4.84
CA GLY A 162 3.73 -6.69 -4.75
C GLY A 162 4.00 -5.69 -3.61
N LEU A 163 2.98 -5.01 -3.09
CA LEU A 163 3.12 -4.21 -1.86
C LEU A 163 3.47 -5.08 -0.65
N TYR A 164 2.75 -6.18 -0.45
CA TYR A 164 3.01 -7.07 0.67
C TYR A 164 4.28 -7.89 0.44
N GLU A 165 4.46 -8.40 -0.79
CA GLU A 165 5.55 -9.32 -1.12
C GLU A 165 6.93 -8.64 -1.19
N HIS A 166 7.02 -7.43 -1.75
CA HIS A 166 8.31 -6.81 -2.06
C HIS A 166 8.59 -5.52 -1.28
N TYR A 167 7.56 -4.80 -0.85
CA TYR A 167 7.74 -3.55 -0.11
C TYR A 167 7.76 -3.82 1.41
N THR A 168 8.86 -4.37 1.93
CA THR A 168 8.91 -4.86 3.32
C THR A 168 8.55 -3.83 4.39
N ILE A 169 8.89 -2.55 4.20
CA ILE A 169 8.49 -1.48 5.14
C ILE A 169 6.96 -1.36 5.21
N PHE A 170 6.27 -1.53 4.08
CA PHE A 170 4.81 -1.50 4.01
C PHE A 170 4.21 -2.74 4.71
N SER A 171 4.71 -3.94 4.42
CA SER A 171 4.19 -5.18 5.04
C SER A 171 4.44 -5.23 6.54
N GLU A 172 5.64 -4.85 7.00
CA GLU A 172 5.95 -4.74 8.44
C GLU A 172 5.05 -3.71 9.13
N THR A 173 4.83 -2.55 8.51
CA THR A 173 3.92 -1.53 9.06
C THR A 173 2.49 -2.04 9.15
N LEU A 174 2.01 -2.76 8.13
CA LEU A 174 0.68 -3.34 8.10
C LEU A 174 0.52 -4.37 9.23
N GLU A 175 1.45 -5.32 9.36
CA GLU A 175 1.40 -6.36 10.40
C GLU A 175 1.49 -5.77 11.81
N ASN A 176 2.39 -4.81 12.02
CA ASN A 176 2.55 -4.13 13.30
C ASN A 176 1.30 -3.33 13.67
N THR A 177 0.69 -2.63 12.70
CA THR A 177 -0.55 -1.88 12.93
C THR A 177 -1.71 -2.82 13.25
N LEU A 178 -1.82 -3.95 12.54
CA LEU A 178 -2.86 -4.93 12.84
C LEU A 178 -2.69 -5.51 14.25
N ARG A 179 -1.45 -5.82 14.66
CA ARG A 179 -1.13 -6.26 16.03
C ARG A 179 -1.52 -5.21 17.07
N GLU A 180 -1.18 -3.94 16.82
CA GLU A 180 -1.56 -2.80 17.66
C GLU A 180 -3.08 -2.71 17.85
N MET A 181 -3.85 -2.86 16.76
CA MET A 181 -5.32 -2.78 16.78
C MET A 181 -5.99 -3.97 17.49
N LEU A 182 -5.43 -5.18 17.37
CA LEU A 182 -5.95 -6.39 18.00
C LEU A 182 -5.57 -6.53 19.48
N GLY A 183 -4.48 -5.92 19.90
CA GLY A 183 -3.88 -6.13 21.21
C GLY A 183 -3.16 -7.48 21.34
N GLU A 184 -2.34 -7.61 22.39
CA GLU A 184 -1.45 -8.76 22.60
C GLU A 184 -2.18 -10.10 22.67
N GLU A 185 -3.35 -10.14 23.34
CA GLU A 185 -4.10 -11.38 23.55
C GLU A 185 -4.62 -11.96 22.22
N VAL A 186 -5.30 -11.14 21.41
CA VAL A 186 -5.95 -11.60 20.17
C VAL A 186 -4.94 -11.76 19.05
N SER A 187 -3.93 -10.89 18.95
CA SER A 187 -2.96 -10.89 17.86
C SER A 187 -2.16 -12.19 17.76
N SER A 188 -1.94 -12.90 18.87
CA SER A 188 -1.28 -14.21 18.89
C SER A 188 -2.01 -15.28 18.05
N SER A 189 -3.32 -15.10 17.84
CA SER A 189 -4.19 -16.01 17.10
C SER A 189 -4.39 -15.62 15.63
N VAL A 190 -3.92 -14.44 15.21
CA VAL A 190 -4.08 -13.91 13.85
C VAL A 190 -2.74 -13.89 13.14
N VAL A 191 -2.64 -14.53 11.98
CA VAL A 191 -1.43 -14.47 11.16
C VAL A 191 -1.71 -14.12 9.72
N ILE A 192 -0.82 -13.34 9.13
CA ILE A 192 -0.81 -13.06 7.70
C ILE A 192 0.14 -14.04 7.02
N LYS A 193 -0.28 -14.61 5.90
CA LYS A 193 0.50 -15.54 5.09
C LYS A 193 0.45 -15.14 3.64
N LEU A 194 1.63 -15.09 3.01
CA LEU A 194 1.76 -14.95 1.58
C LEU A 194 1.08 -16.14 0.89
N ALA A 195 0.16 -15.87 -0.01
CA ALA A 195 -0.58 -16.87 -0.79
C ALA A 195 -0.60 -16.44 -2.26
N ASN A 196 0.37 -16.95 -3.02
CA ASN A 196 0.58 -16.54 -4.40
C ASN A 196 -0.41 -17.19 -5.35
N ASP A 197 -0.65 -16.51 -6.47
CA ASP A 197 -1.36 -17.04 -7.64
C ASP A 197 -2.81 -17.48 -7.36
N GLY A 198 -3.57 -16.57 -6.75
CA GLY A 198 -5.02 -16.76 -6.58
C GLY A 198 -5.78 -16.90 -7.91
N SER A 199 -5.29 -16.28 -9.00
CA SER A 199 -5.91 -16.34 -10.32
C SER A 199 -5.65 -17.64 -11.09
N GLY A 200 -4.48 -18.26 -10.93
CA GLY A 200 -4.12 -19.52 -11.58
C GLY A 200 -4.40 -20.71 -10.68
N ILE A 201 -3.50 -20.99 -9.73
CA ILE A 201 -3.64 -22.09 -8.77
C ILE A 201 -4.94 -21.98 -7.98
N GLY A 202 -5.32 -20.78 -7.51
CA GLY A 202 -6.57 -20.61 -6.75
C GLY A 202 -7.82 -20.98 -7.55
N ALA A 203 -7.88 -20.61 -8.83
CA ALA A 203 -8.97 -21.01 -9.72
C ALA A 203 -9.00 -22.53 -9.97
N ALA A 204 -7.84 -23.16 -10.13
CA ALA A 204 -7.73 -24.61 -10.27
C ALA A 204 -8.20 -25.36 -9.01
N LEU A 205 -7.84 -24.86 -7.82
CA LEU A 205 -8.30 -25.43 -6.54
C LEU A 205 -9.80 -25.28 -6.34
N LEU A 206 -10.38 -24.14 -6.75
CA LEU A 206 -11.84 -23.95 -6.74
C LEU A 206 -12.53 -24.93 -7.68
N ALA A 207 -12.00 -25.13 -8.89
CA ALA A 207 -12.52 -26.12 -9.84
C ALA A 207 -12.43 -27.55 -9.26
N ALA A 208 -11.31 -27.90 -8.64
CA ALA A 208 -11.11 -29.20 -8.00
C ALA A 208 -12.10 -29.42 -6.85
N ALA A 209 -12.32 -28.43 -5.98
CA ALA A 209 -13.27 -28.51 -4.86
C ALA A 209 -14.74 -28.65 -5.28
N HIS A 210 -15.07 -28.31 -6.54
CA HIS A 210 -16.40 -28.48 -7.14
C HIS A 210 -16.42 -29.57 -8.21
N SER A 211 -15.40 -30.43 -8.23
CA SER A 211 -15.35 -31.55 -9.17
C SER A 211 -16.54 -32.48 -8.95
N GLN A 212 -17.16 -32.94 -10.05
CA GLN A 212 -18.20 -33.97 -10.01
C GLN A 212 -17.67 -35.34 -9.55
N TYR A 213 -16.35 -35.46 -9.45
CA TYR A 213 -15.65 -36.68 -9.05
C TYR A 213 -15.12 -36.63 -7.61
N LEU A 214 -15.58 -35.68 -6.78
CA LEU A 214 -15.07 -35.52 -5.40
C LEU A 214 -15.31 -36.75 -4.51
N GLU A 215 -16.43 -37.44 -4.71
CA GLU A 215 -16.82 -38.67 -4.00
C GLU A 215 -16.52 -39.95 -4.81
N ALA A 216 -15.91 -39.80 -5.99
CA ALA A 216 -15.51 -40.93 -6.83
C ALA A 216 -14.12 -41.44 -6.42
N GLU A 217 -13.99 -41.98 -5.22
CA GLU A 217 -12.92 -42.91 -4.85
C GLU A 217 -13.59 -44.30 -4.72
N VAL A 218 -13.33 -45.24 -5.64
CA VAL A 218 -12.30 -46.31 -5.56
C VAL A 218 -12.27 -47.03 -4.22
#